data_AF-A0AAC8UCA8-F1
#
_entry.id   AF-A0AAC8UCA8-F1
#
_cell.length_a   1.000
_cell.length_b   1.000
_cell.length_c   1.000
_cell.angle_alpha   90.00
_cell.angle_beta   90.00
_cell.angle_gamma   90.00
#
_symmetry.space_group_name_H-M   'P 1'
#
loop_
_entity.id
_entity.type
_entity.pdbx_description
1 polymer ?
#
loop_
_entity_poly.entity_id
_entity_poly.type
_entity_poly.pdbx_seq_one_letter_code
_entity_poly.pdbx_strand_id
1 'polypeptide(L)'
;MCQEQHFFEIGQVCISRQIKNKLSDFAIANLLAYQQQGKCDEHIVAPHPDAAAIWSHYDSPEGEVIVYTDRTSENNLTTLYFKDEAEIEQRGYFNWSLDDAKPPFMLGQVTVTQAVSEVLSADKIDYLIRRQLNYDWGEVCQADWLLNDKAVTHHGRVVSLHTIDNESILVICVKIIMQRLTGGKVHFPNTPRHAILPKHFS
;
A
#
# COMPACT_ATOMS: atom_id res chain seq x y z
N MET A 1 -37.56 -20.58 14.61
CA MET A 1 -37.04 -20.06 13.33
C MET A 1 -35.93 -19.10 13.69
N CYS A 2 -34.71 -19.63 13.85
CA CYS A 2 -33.57 -18.81 14.25
C CYS A 2 -33.15 -17.95 13.07
N GLN A 3 -33.45 -16.66 13.14
CA GLN A 3 -32.66 -15.65 12.44
C GLN A 3 -31.34 -15.54 13.19
N GLU A 4 -30.44 -16.50 13.00
CA GLU A 4 -29.06 -16.30 13.40
C GLU A 4 -28.53 -15.17 12.52
N GLN A 5 -28.32 -14.02 13.14
CA GLN A 5 -27.63 -12.92 12.49
C GLN A 5 -26.18 -13.38 12.30
N HIS A 6 -25.89 -13.98 11.14
CA HIS A 6 -24.55 -14.36 10.75
C HIS A 6 -23.77 -13.08 10.42
N PHE A 7 -23.24 -12.44 11.45
CA PHE A 7 -22.31 -11.33 11.29
C PHE A 7 -20.91 -11.88 11.08
N PHE A 8 -20.34 -11.52 9.94
CA PHE A 8 -18.98 -11.82 9.58
C PHE A 8 -18.09 -10.59 9.85
N GLU A 9 -17.00 -10.79 10.60
CA GLU A 9 -16.05 -9.71 10.88
C GLU A 9 -15.13 -9.50 9.68
N ILE A 10 -15.39 -8.44 8.93
CA ILE A 10 -14.43 -7.91 7.96
C ILE A 10 -13.35 -7.16 8.74
N GLY A 11 -12.12 -7.60 8.60
CA GLY A 11 -10.97 -6.89 9.16
C GLY A 11 -10.35 -5.96 8.11
N GLN A 12 -9.16 -6.30 7.63
CA GLN A 12 -8.46 -5.49 6.63
C GLN A 12 -9.09 -5.67 5.24
N VAL A 13 -9.32 -4.56 4.51
CA VAL A 13 -9.86 -4.59 3.14
C VAL A 13 -8.80 -4.17 2.13
N CYS A 14 -8.63 -4.99 1.10
CA CYS A 14 -7.85 -4.68 -0.09
C CYS A 14 -8.75 -4.73 -1.33
N ILE A 15 -8.59 -3.76 -2.22
CA ILE A 15 -9.31 -3.72 -3.50
C ILE A 15 -8.32 -3.76 -4.66
N SER A 16 -8.69 -4.41 -5.76
CA SER A 16 -7.86 -4.41 -6.95
C SER A 16 -7.75 -3.00 -7.56
N ARG A 17 -6.74 -2.79 -8.41
CA ARG A 17 -6.61 -1.53 -9.17
C ARG A 17 -7.85 -1.24 -10.02
N GLN A 18 -8.44 -2.27 -10.63
CA GLN A 18 -9.65 -2.11 -11.44
C GLN A 18 -10.84 -1.71 -10.59
N ILE A 19 -11.05 -2.35 -9.43
CA ILE A 19 -12.12 -1.99 -8.49
C ILE A 19 -11.96 -0.54 -8.04
N LYS A 20 -10.75 -0.13 -7.63
CA LYS A 20 -10.45 1.26 -7.23
C LYS A 20 -10.79 2.29 -8.30
N ASN A 21 -10.62 1.94 -9.58
CA ASN A 21 -10.81 2.86 -10.69
C ASN A 21 -12.25 2.88 -11.22
N LYS A 22 -13.00 1.79 -11.05
CA LYS A 22 -14.32 1.60 -11.67
C LYS A 22 -15.48 1.70 -10.67
N LEU A 23 -15.27 1.33 -9.41
CA LEU A 23 -16.31 1.38 -8.39
C LEU A 23 -16.14 2.59 -7.47
N SER A 24 -17.26 3.15 -7.04
CA SER A 24 -17.28 4.21 -6.02
C SER A 24 -17.10 3.61 -4.63
N ASP A 25 -16.65 4.43 -3.67
CA ASP A 25 -16.55 4.03 -2.26
C ASP A 25 -17.91 3.55 -1.70
N PHE A 26 -19.02 4.15 -2.16
CA PHE A 26 -20.36 3.71 -1.81
C PHE A 26 -20.68 2.30 -2.33
N ALA A 27 -20.30 1.99 -3.58
CA ALA A 27 -20.48 0.65 -4.13
C ALA A 27 -19.63 -0.39 -3.37
N ILE A 28 -18.36 -0.06 -3.11
CA ILE A 28 -17.45 -0.93 -2.33
C ILE A 28 -18.00 -1.18 -0.93
N ALA A 29 -18.45 -0.13 -0.23
CA ALA A 29 -19.03 -0.24 1.11
C ALA A 29 -20.30 -1.13 1.13
N ASN A 30 -21.16 -1.04 0.12
CA ASN A 30 -22.34 -1.90 0.02
C ASN A 30 -21.97 -3.37 -0.19
N LEU A 31 -20.98 -3.67 -1.03
CA LEU A 31 -20.49 -5.03 -1.24
C LEU A 31 -19.94 -5.63 0.07
N LEU A 32 -19.16 -4.85 0.82
CA LEU A 32 -18.67 -5.25 2.14
C LEU A 32 -19.81 -5.48 3.14
N ALA A 33 -20.84 -4.62 3.14
CA ALA A 33 -22.00 -4.78 3.99
C ALA A 33 -22.81 -6.05 3.67
N TYR A 34 -22.89 -6.45 2.40
CA TYR A 34 -23.50 -7.72 2.01
C TYR A 34 -22.65 -8.92 2.45
N GLN A 35 -21.34 -8.83 2.28
CA GLN A 35 -20.38 -9.85 2.74
C GLN A 35 -20.47 -10.04 4.26
N GLN A 36 -20.57 -8.95 5.04
CA GLN A 36 -20.74 -8.99 6.50
C GLN A 36 -22.02 -9.70 6.95
N GLN A 37 -23.08 -9.71 6.13
CA GLN A 37 -24.34 -10.39 6.42
C GLN A 37 -24.31 -11.88 6.03
N GLY A 38 -23.20 -12.37 5.49
CA GLY A 38 -23.10 -13.72 4.94
C GLY A 38 -24.01 -13.93 3.74
N LYS A 39 -24.46 -12.85 3.07
CA LYS A 39 -25.30 -12.94 1.88
C LYS A 39 -24.44 -13.30 0.68
N CYS A 40 -24.42 -14.60 0.38
CA CYS A 40 -24.10 -15.11 -0.95
C CYS A 40 -25.41 -15.10 -1.77
N ASP A 41 -25.32 -15.11 -3.11
CA ASP A 41 -26.45 -15.16 -4.06
C ASP A 41 -27.63 -16.04 -3.57
N GLU A 42 -28.87 -15.73 -3.97
CA GLU A 42 -30.15 -16.24 -3.41
C GLU A 42 -30.28 -17.77 -3.38
N HIS A 43 -29.34 -18.50 -3.97
CA HIS A 43 -29.29 -19.95 -4.08
C HIS A 43 -28.16 -20.64 -3.30
N ILE A 44 -27.33 -19.91 -2.55
CA ILE A 44 -26.20 -20.46 -1.79
C ILE A 44 -26.42 -20.26 -0.30
N VAL A 45 -26.39 -21.36 0.46
CA VAL A 45 -26.42 -21.33 1.93
C VAL A 45 -25.21 -20.52 2.41
N ALA A 46 -25.46 -19.50 3.23
CA ALA A 46 -24.40 -18.71 3.86
C ALA A 46 -23.38 -19.66 4.50
N PRO A 47 -22.07 -19.52 4.21
CA PRO A 47 -21.07 -20.36 4.83
C PRO A 47 -21.17 -20.24 6.36
N HIS A 48 -20.84 -21.33 7.05
CA HIS A 48 -20.89 -21.39 8.51
C HIS A 48 -20.18 -20.16 9.12
N PRO A 49 -20.68 -19.57 10.23
CA PRO A 49 -20.04 -18.42 10.89
C PRO A 49 -18.55 -18.59 11.19
N ASP A 50 -18.09 -19.84 11.33
CA ASP A 50 -16.69 -20.22 11.58
C ASP A 50 -15.93 -20.71 10.32
N ALA A 51 -16.45 -20.46 9.13
CA ALA A 51 -15.74 -20.79 7.89
C ALA A 51 -14.40 -20.05 7.82
N ALA A 52 -13.34 -20.79 7.45
CA ALA A 52 -11.98 -20.26 7.33
C ALA A 52 -11.85 -19.24 6.19
N ALA A 53 -12.70 -19.35 5.18
CA ALA A 53 -12.79 -18.38 4.10
C ALA A 53 -14.22 -18.26 3.58
N ILE A 54 -14.55 -17.08 3.06
CA ILE A 54 -15.84 -16.80 2.41
C ILE A 54 -15.57 -16.21 1.05
N TRP A 55 -16.26 -16.74 0.04
CA TRP A 55 -16.18 -16.24 -1.32
C TRP A 55 -17.59 -15.95 -1.80
N SER A 56 -17.86 -14.67 -2.10
CA SER A 56 -19.13 -14.21 -2.64
C SER A 56 -18.94 -13.56 -4.01
N HIS A 57 -19.98 -13.65 -4.82
CA HIS A 57 -20.04 -13.07 -6.16
C HIS A 57 -21.16 -12.03 -6.18
N TYR A 58 -20.88 -10.87 -6.73
CA TYR A 58 -21.84 -9.78 -6.83
C TYR A 58 -21.81 -9.18 -8.23
N ASP A 59 -22.98 -9.05 -8.85
CA ASP A 59 -23.09 -8.35 -10.11
C ASP A 59 -23.00 -6.84 -9.90
N SER A 60 -22.19 -6.18 -10.73
CA SER A 60 -22.14 -4.73 -10.84
C SER A 60 -22.26 -4.30 -12.30
N PRO A 61 -22.63 -3.04 -12.59
CA PRO A 61 -22.65 -2.54 -13.97
C PRO A 61 -21.29 -2.65 -14.69
N GLU A 62 -20.19 -2.69 -13.94
CA GLU A 62 -18.81 -2.73 -14.45
C GLU A 62 -18.28 -4.16 -14.64
N GLY A 63 -19.04 -5.17 -14.21
CA GLY A 63 -18.68 -6.58 -14.22
C GLY A 63 -18.98 -7.30 -12.91
N GLU A 64 -18.82 -8.62 -12.92
CA GLU A 64 -18.99 -9.46 -11.73
C GLU A 64 -17.81 -9.25 -10.77
N VAL A 65 -18.11 -8.87 -9.54
CA VAL A 65 -17.14 -8.62 -8.46
C VAL A 65 -17.09 -9.81 -7.53
N ILE A 66 -15.89 -10.32 -7.30
CA ILE A 66 -15.58 -11.29 -6.27
C ILE A 66 -15.22 -10.56 -4.99
N VAL A 67 -15.85 -10.93 -3.88
CA VAL A 67 -15.46 -10.55 -2.53
C VAL A 67 -15.02 -11.80 -1.80
N TYR A 68 -13.71 -11.92 -1.62
CA TYR A 68 -13.08 -13.03 -0.93
C TYR A 68 -12.63 -12.56 0.45
N THR A 69 -12.91 -13.30 1.51
CA THR A 69 -12.29 -13.05 2.82
C THR A 69 -11.61 -14.29 3.34
N ASP A 70 -10.33 -14.13 3.69
CA ASP A 70 -9.52 -15.13 4.38
C ASP A 70 -9.46 -14.80 5.88
N ARG A 71 -9.97 -15.70 6.73
CA ARG A 71 -9.91 -15.56 8.19
C ARG A 71 -8.69 -16.22 8.82
N THR A 72 -7.91 -16.94 8.03
CA THR A 72 -6.64 -17.51 8.47
C THR A 72 -5.52 -16.49 8.33
N SER A 73 -5.71 -15.43 7.54
CA SER A 73 -4.77 -14.34 7.40
C SER A 73 -4.74 -13.45 8.64
N GLU A 74 -3.63 -12.72 8.80
CA GLU A 74 -3.59 -11.61 9.76
C GLU A 74 -4.72 -10.61 9.43
N ASN A 75 -5.51 -10.25 10.45
CA ASN A 75 -6.60 -9.27 10.38
C ASN A 75 -7.76 -9.60 9.43
N ASN A 76 -8.12 -10.88 9.20
CA ASN A 76 -9.30 -11.25 8.39
C ASN A 76 -9.35 -10.52 7.03
N LEU A 77 -8.37 -10.77 6.17
CA LEU A 77 -8.16 -10.01 4.94
C LEU A 77 -9.28 -10.26 3.93
N THR A 78 -10.05 -9.21 3.66
CA THR A 78 -11.05 -9.18 2.58
C THR A 78 -10.44 -8.57 1.33
N THR A 79 -10.52 -9.27 0.21
CA THR A 79 -10.03 -8.81 -1.10
C THR A 79 -11.19 -8.71 -2.08
N LEU A 80 -11.31 -7.56 -2.74
CA LEU A 80 -12.29 -7.31 -3.79
C LEU A 80 -11.60 -7.19 -5.14
N TYR A 81 -12.10 -7.91 -6.13
CA TYR A 81 -11.57 -7.90 -7.49
C TYR A 81 -12.65 -8.34 -8.48
N PHE A 82 -12.55 -7.93 -9.74
CA PHE A 82 -13.44 -8.44 -10.79
C PHE A 82 -13.10 -9.89 -11.13
N LYS A 83 -14.10 -10.65 -11.57
CA LYS A 83 -13.92 -12.07 -11.91
C LYS A 83 -12.93 -12.30 -13.06
N ASP A 84 -12.85 -11.39 -14.01
CA ASP A 84 -11.94 -11.48 -15.15
C ASP A 84 -10.46 -11.33 -14.75
N GLU A 85 -10.17 -10.73 -13.60
CA GLU A 85 -8.83 -10.64 -13.04
C GLU A 85 -8.51 -11.75 -12.01
N ALA A 86 -9.40 -12.71 -11.76
CA ALA A 86 -9.27 -13.72 -10.70
C ALA A 86 -7.93 -14.49 -10.70
N GLU A 87 -7.39 -14.80 -11.89
CA GLU A 87 -6.12 -15.53 -12.07
C GLU A 87 -4.88 -14.62 -12.11
N ILE A 88 -5.05 -13.29 -12.05
CA ILE A 88 -3.96 -12.32 -12.19
C ILE A 88 -3.43 -11.95 -10.81
N GLU A 89 -2.45 -12.66 -10.27
CA GLU A 89 -1.89 -12.35 -8.94
C GLU A 89 -1.28 -10.94 -8.83
N GLN A 90 -0.96 -10.29 -9.96
CA GLN A 90 -0.29 -8.99 -10.00
C GLN A 90 -1.24 -7.84 -10.42
N ARG A 91 -2.53 -7.95 -10.07
CA ARG A 91 -3.57 -6.96 -10.45
C ARG A 91 -3.46 -5.59 -9.76
N GLY A 92 -2.57 -5.48 -8.78
CA GLY A 92 -2.41 -4.31 -7.91
C GLY A 92 -3.46 -4.27 -6.80
N TYR A 93 -3.06 -3.90 -5.58
CA TYR A 93 -3.86 -4.11 -4.36
C TYR A 93 -3.86 -2.88 -3.46
N PHE A 94 -4.92 -2.10 -3.47
CA PHE A 94 -5.01 -0.92 -2.63
C PHE A 94 -5.68 -1.26 -1.30
N ASN A 95 -5.00 -1.02 -0.18
CA ASN A 95 -5.70 -0.96 1.10
C ASN A 95 -6.80 0.11 1.02
N TRP A 96 -8.00 -0.24 1.47
CA TRP A 96 -9.19 0.59 1.39
C TRP A 96 -9.88 0.67 2.74
N SER A 97 -10.39 1.86 3.08
CA SER A 97 -11.29 2.12 4.20
C SER A 97 -12.09 3.39 3.88
N LEU A 98 -13.30 3.50 4.45
CA LEU A 98 -14.11 4.72 4.35
C LEU A 98 -13.42 5.94 4.97
N ASP A 99 -12.59 5.70 5.98
CA ASP A 99 -11.86 6.75 6.71
C ASP A 99 -10.40 6.88 6.26
N ASP A 100 -10.01 6.34 5.09
CA ASP A 100 -8.61 6.16 4.69
C ASP A 100 -7.91 7.47 4.24
N ALA A 101 -7.74 8.40 5.17
CA ALA A 101 -6.79 9.49 5.02
C ALA A 101 -5.36 8.95 5.18
N LYS A 102 -4.85 8.26 4.14
CA LYS A 102 -3.44 7.85 4.13
C LYS A 102 -2.54 9.08 4.24
N PRO A 103 -1.51 9.07 5.10
CA PRO A 103 -0.57 10.17 5.16
C PRO A 103 0.10 10.34 3.78
N PRO A 104 0.46 11.56 3.36
CA PRO A 104 1.18 11.74 2.10
C PRO A 104 2.48 10.92 2.10
N PHE A 105 2.66 10.07 1.09
CA PHE A 105 3.95 9.41 0.90
C PHE A 105 4.94 10.41 0.31
N MET A 106 6.00 10.72 1.04
CA MET A 106 7.01 11.66 0.59
C MET A 106 8.24 10.92 0.10
N LEU A 107 8.64 11.19 -1.14
CA LEU A 107 9.92 10.76 -1.68
C LEU A 107 11.04 11.69 -1.23
N GLY A 108 12.21 11.10 -0.99
CA GLY A 108 13.46 11.85 -0.79
C GLY A 108 14.11 12.20 -2.12
N GLN A 109 15.44 12.11 -2.17
CA GLN A 109 16.16 12.22 -3.43
C GLN A 109 15.81 11.05 -4.35
N VAL A 110 15.33 11.35 -5.55
CA VAL A 110 15.10 10.36 -6.60
C VAL A 110 16.34 10.26 -7.47
N THR A 111 16.86 9.04 -7.62
CA THR A 111 17.99 8.74 -8.51
C THR A 111 17.57 7.65 -9.48
N VAL A 112 18.00 7.76 -10.73
CA VAL A 112 17.73 6.80 -11.79
C VAL A 112 19.05 6.18 -12.22
N THR A 113 19.07 4.85 -12.40
CA THR A 113 20.26 4.18 -12.92
C THR A 113 20.46 4.52 -14.39
N GLN A 114 21.70 4.48 -14.88
CA GLN A 114 21.99 4.77 -16.28
C GLN A 114 21.16 3.90 -17.23
N ALA A 115 21.08 2.60 -16.97
CA ALA A 115 20.29 1.67 -17.78
C ALA A 115 18.81 2.08 -17.88
N VAL A 116 18.19 2.50 -16.76
CA VAL A 116 16.80 2.96 -16.78
C VAL A 116 16.67 4.27 -17.57
N SER A 117 17.63 5.19 -17.46
CA SER A 117 17.60 6.46 -18.22
C SER A 117 17.83 6.30 -19.72
N GLU A 118 18.47 5.20 -20.14
CA GLU A 118 18.68 4.87 -21.55
C GLU A 118 17.42 4.27 -22.20
N VAL A 119 16.55 3.65 -21.39
CA VAL A 119 15.36 2.93 -21.85
C VAL A 119 14.08 3.75 -21.66
N LEU A 120 13.96 4.46 -20.53
CA LEU A 120 12.78 5.26 -20.20
C LEU A 120 13.01 6.74 -20.47
N SER A 121 12.01 7.34 -21.11
CA SER A 121 11.91 8.79 -21.24
C SER A 121 11.51 9.45 -19.91
N ALA A 122 11.78 10.75 -19.80
CA ALA A 122 11.53 11.51 -18.56
C ALA A 122 10.06 11.50 -18.12
N ASP A 123 9.12 11.49 -19.06
CA ASP A 123 7.67 11.37 -18.81
C ASP A 123 7.28 10.02 -18.20
N LYS A 124 7.93 8.92 -18.62
CA LYS A 124 7.70 7.59 -18.06
C LYS A 124 8.28 7.47 -16.65
N ILE A 125 9.44 8.07 -16.41
CA ILE A 125 10.03 8.17 -15.07
C ILE A 125 9.11 8.98 -14.15
N ASP A 126 8.60 10.12 -14.62
CA ASP A 126 7.65 10.94 -13.86
C ASP A 126 6.33 10.20 -13.59
N TYR A 127 5.83 9.42 -14.55
CA TYR A 127 4.69 8.53 -14.34
C TYR A 127 4.93 7.52 -13.22
N LEU A 128 6.09 6.86 -13.19
CA LEU A 128 6.47 5.93 -12.11
C LEU A 128 6.55 6.63 -10.74
N ILE A 129 7.13 7.84 -10.70
CA ILE A 129 7.18 8.66 -9.48
C ILE A 129 5.76 8.94 -8.97
N ARG A 130 4.83 9.34 -9.85
CA ARG A 130 3.44 9.59 -9.48
C ARG A 130 2.74 8.33 -8.97
N ARG A 131 2.97 7.16 -9.58
CA ARG A 131 2.43 5.89 -9.08
C ARG A 131 2.92 5.63 -7.66
N GLN A 132 4.23 5.75 -7.45
CA GLN A 132 4.85 5.56 -6.14
C GLN A 132 4.28 6.50 -5.07
N LEU A 133 4.09 7.79 -5.38
CA LEU A 133 3.49 8.77 -4.46
C LEU A 133 2.02 8.45 -4.11
N ASN A 134 1.30 7.76 -5.00
CA ASN A 134 -0.09 7.35 -4.83
C ASN A 134 -0.26 5.95 -4.24
N TYR A 135 0.79 5.40 -3.61
CA TYR A 135 0.78 4.06 -3.03
C TYR A 135 0.53 2.94 -4.06
N ASP A 136 0.81 3.18 -5.34
CA ASP A 136 0.67 2.15 -6.36
C ASP A 136 1.99 1.40 -6.53
N TRP A 137 2.09 0.22 -5.90
CA TRP A 137 3.30 -0.62 -5.91
C TRP A 137 3.45 -1.48 -7.17
N GLY A 138 2.53 -1.31 -8.13
CA GLY A 138 2.62 -1.96 -9.43
C GLY A 138 2.24 -3.43 -9.40
N GLU A 139 3.08 -4.27 -10.00
CA GLU A 139 2.84 -5.67 -10.31
C GLU A 139 3.57 -6.61 -9.34
N VAL A 140 3.56 -6.27 -8.05
CA VAL A 140 3.98 -7.18 -6.96
C VAL A 140 2.77 -7.94 -6.40
N CYS A 141 3.01 -9.07 -5.70
CA CYS A 141 1.94 -9.89 -5.13
C CYS A 141 1.24 -9.17 -3.95
N GLN A 142 0.07 -9.67 -3.54
CA GLN A 142 -0.72 -9.07 -2.46
C GLN A 142 0.06 -8.96 -1.15
N ALA A 143 0.84 -9.98 -0.79
CA ALA A 143 1.63 -9.97 0.43
C ALA A 143 2.67 -8.85 0.42
N ASP A 144 3.36 -8.63 -0.71
CA ASP A 144 4.33 -7.55 -0.87
C ASP A 144 3.65 -6.17 -0.85
N TRP A 145 2.43 -6.04 -1.40
CA TRP A 145 1.66 -4.81 -1.28
C TRP A 145 1.35 -4.46 0.19
N LEU A 146 0.91 -5.44 0.97
CA LEU A 146 0.63 -5.27 2.40
C LEU A 146 1.92 -4.92 3.18
N LEU A 147 3.04 -5.55 2.85
CA LEU A 147 4.33 -5.25 3.45
C LEU A 147 4.80 -3.82 3.10
N ASN A 148 4.62 -3.38 1.86
CA ASN A 148 4.93 -2.02 1.44
C ASN A 148 4.08 -0.98 2.18
N ASP A 149 2.77 -1.22 2.30
CA ASP A 149 1.87 -0.33 3.08
C ASP A 149 2.29 -0.24 4.55
N LYS A 150 2.67 -1.38 5.17
CA LYS A 150 3.26 -1.40 6.52
C LYS A 150 4.60 -0.64 6.56
N ALA A 151 5.46 -0.79 5.55
CA ALA A 151 6.77 -0.17 5.48
C ALA A 151 6.70 1.36 5.37
N VAL A 152 5.73 1.91 4.64
CA VAL A 152 5.53 3.36 4.57
C VAL A 152 5.31 3.97 5.96
N THR A 153 4.47 3.30 6.76
CA THR A 153 4.12 3.72 8.12
C THR A 153 5.29 3.55 9.10
N HIS A 154 6.02 2.45 8.99
CA HIS A 154 7.10 2.09 9.94
C HIS A 154 8.51 2.44 9.46
N HIS A 155 8.62 3.28 8.43
CA HIS A 155 9.90 3.74 7.86
C HIS A 155 10.79 2.59 7.34
N GLY A 156 10.15 1.54 6.83
CA GLY A 156 10.80 0.43 6.14
C GLY A 156 11.21 0.79 4.71
N ARG A 157 11.74 -0.21 4.02
CA ARG A 157 12.01 -0.15 2.59
C ARG A 157 10.74 -0.53 1.82
N VAL A 158 10.40 0.26 0.82
CA VAL A 158 9.34 -0.06 -0.14
C VAL A 158 9.98 -0.54 -1.44
N VAL A 159 9.43 -1.61 -2.01
CA VAL A 159 9.88 -2.18 -3.29
C VAL A 159 8.67 -2.36 -4.19
N SER A 160 8.67 -1.69 -5.34
CA SER A 160 7.61 -1.74 -6.34
C SER A 160 8.17 -2.20 -7.68
N LEU A 161 7.32 -2.89 -8.46
CA LEU A 161 7.67 -3.44 -9.76
C LEU A 161 6.68 -2.89 -10.79
N HIS A 162 7.20 -2.34 -11.88
CA HIS A 162 6.39 -1.77 -12.94
C HIS A 162 6.82 -2.28 -14.31
N THR A 163 5.87 -2.68 -15.14
CA THR A 163 6.11 -2.99 -16.55
C THR A 163 5.75 -1.79 -17.41
N ILE A 164 6.75 -1.21 -18.08
CA ILE A 164 6.59 -0.06 -18.99
C ILE A 164 7.27 -0.42 -20.32
N ASP A 165 6.51 -0.39 -21.42
CA ASP A 165 7.00 -0.76 -22.76
C ASP A 165 7.72 -2.12 -22.82
N ASN A 166 7.15 -3.11 -22.13
CA ASN A 166 7.70 -4.47 -21.96
C ASN A 166 8.99 -4.55 -21.13
N GLU A 167 9.40 -3.47 -20.47
CA GLU A 167 10.55 -3.43 -19.59
C GLU A 167 10.10 -3.50 -18.12
N SER A 168 10.74 -4.38 -17.36
CA SER A 168 10.49 -4.54 -15.93
C SER A 168 11.36 -3.57 -15.13
N ILE A 169 10.72 -2.64 -14.44
CA ILE A 169 11.36 -1.55 -13.71
C ILE A 169 11.13 -1.74 -12.21
N LEU A 170 12.21 -1.94 -11.48
CA LEU A 170 12.20 -2.02 -10.03
C LEU A 170 12.41 -0.62 -9.43
N VAL A 171 11.47 -0.17 -8.61
CA VAL A 171 11.59 1.09 -7.86
C VAL A 171 11.79 0.75 -6.39
N ILE A 172 12.89 1.22 -5.82
CA ILE A 172 13.25 0.97 -4.42
C ILE A 172 13.28 2.30 -3.68
N CYS A 173 12.46 2.41 -2.64
CA CYS A 173 12.43 3.59 -1.78
C CYS A 173 12.98 3.22 -0.40
N VAL A 174 14.10 3.85 -0.01
CA VAL A 174 14.65 3.76 1.34
C VAL A 174 14.43 5.09 2.02
N LYS A 175 13.59 5.12 3.06
CA LYS A 175 13.37 6.35 3.83
C LYS A 175 14.49 6.51 4.85
N ILE A 176 15.47 7.38 4.59
CA ILE A 176 16.43 7.82 5.61
C ILE A 176 15.83 9.04 6.32
N ILE A 177 15.24 8.85 7.50
CA ILE A 177 14.84 9.99 8.34
C ILE A 177 16.03 10.38 9.20
N MET A 178 16.73 11.46 8.81
CA MET A 178 17.61 12.19 9.72
C MET A 178 16.72 12.95 10.72
N GLN A 179 16.44 12.37 11.88
CA GLN A 179 15.82 13.13 12.96
C GLN A 179 16.83 14.17 13.47
N ARG A 180 16.48 15.45 13.35
CA ARG A 180 17.19 16.52 14.06
C ARG A 180 16.93 16.32 15.54
N LEU A 181 17.93 15.85 16.30
CA LEU A 181 17.89 15.88 17.76
C LEU A 181 17.75 17.34 18.19
N THR A 182 16.55 17.73 18.62
CA THR A 182 16.29 19.05 19.18
C THR A 182 16.99 19.16 20.54
N GLY A 183 18.13 19.85 20.55
CA GLY A 183 18.52 20.73 21.65
C GLY A 183 18.84 20.11 23.01
N GLY A 184 19.79 19.17 23.06
CA GLY A 184 20.62 18.97 24.26
C GLY A 184 21.87 19.82 24.16
N LYS A 185 22.06 20.83 25.03
CA LYS A 185 23.29 21.65 25.09
C LYS A 185 24.51 20.74 25.24
N VAL A 186 25.31 20.61 24.18
CA VAL A 186 26.66 20.06 24.28
C VAL A 186 27.53 21.12 24.93
N HIS A 187 27.86 20.93 26.20
CA HIS A 187 28.80 21.77 26.93
C HIS A 187 30.21 21.38 26.47
N PHE A 188 30.85 22.23 25.68
CA PHE A 188 32.29 22.11 25.40
C PHE A 188 33.06 22.72 26.57
N PRO A 189 33.93 21.99 27.28
CA PRO A 189 34.79 22.58 28.29
C PRO A 189 35.78 23.55 27.63
N ASN A 190 35.77 24.80 28.11
CA ASN A 190 36.71 25.85 27.74
C ASN A 190 38.16 25.43 28.05
N THR A 191 39.00 25.30 27.03
CA THR A 191 40.45 25.43 27.16
C THR A 191 40.87 26.86 26.82
N PRO A 192 41.54 27.61 27.72
CA PRO A 192 42.02 28.96 27.43
C PRO A 192 43.32 28.91 26.62
N ARG A 193 43.34 29.58 25.45
CA ARG A 193 44.58 29.90 24.73
C ARG A 193 45.20 31.15 25.35
N HIS A 194 46.22 30.97 26.19
CA HIS A 194 47.24 31.99 26.39
C HIS A 194 48.25 31.88 25.24
N ALA A 195 48.19 32.80 24.28
CA ALA A 195 49.27 33.05 23.34
C ALA A 195 50.17 34.14 23.92
N ILE A 196 51.39 33.75 24.29
CA ILE A 196 52.49 34.64 24.66
C ILE A 196 53.23 34.98 23.36
N LEU A 197 53.18 36.24 22.96
CA LEU A 197 54.15 36.92 22.08
C LEU A 197 55.57 36.81 22.70
N PRO A 198 56.71 36.90 21.98
CA PRO A 198 56.97 38.14 21.21
C PRO A 198 58.08 38.13 20.12
N LYS A 199 58.25 39.35 19.56
CA LYS A 199 59.46 40.02 19.05
C LYS A 199 59.68 40.09 17.53
N HIS A 200 59.44 41.32 17.05
CA HIS A 200 60.21 42.05 16.03
C HIS A 200 61.70 41.68 15.98
N PHE A 201 62.29 41.69 14.78
CA PHE A 201 63.38 42.59 14.44
C PHE A 201 63.40 42.80 12.91
N SER A 202 63.45 44.10 12.54
CA SER A 202 63.97 44.75 11.32
C SER A 202 64.16 43.93 10.04
#